data_AF-A0A950QTM4-F1
#
_entry.id   AF-A0A950QTM4-F1
#
_cell.length_a   1.000
_cell.length_b   1.000
_cell.length_c   1.000
_cell.angle_alpha   90.00
_cell.angle_beta   90.00
_cell.angle_gamma   90.00
#
_symmetry.space_group_name_H-M   'P 1'
#
loop_
_entity.id
_entity.type
_entity.pdbx_description
1 polymer ?
#
loop_
_entity_poly.entity_id
_entity_poly.type
_entity_poly.pdbx_seq_one_letter_code
_entity_poly.pdbx_strand_id
1 'polypeptide(L)'
;MGYWSDRHIDQERKFNLEALLKGSEKKDGRAVLAPFLRDSLIGLVYCYYAPAGAQVLLTNSLFVRSHDFVGPEGSPAYWHTTEVAGSGWPGNAGGRLTGSLVALPYALAQAEQNFLTPRREQALIWADLVPQIIMDVTVTRWRGITPDQLRWVALHIQRGRNLLAAAALDSKAEADVMDALGRTVTPENVDRVRDRLESGDFVQAVAQIPPSVLYAIADDSRLKNVSPDVASLQIADMAAQQKPELSPKAIAKAFGTPKPTLTHCYRPDLLYLRTFPALMGYSSRILAETWESNNLYYAALAYEAGIRADDLDIYVPEWNRSAIENVFATHLEDWPALIRSLNATAEAVLRRDNRRAAVENVGNLAR
;
A
#
# COMPACT_ATOMS: atom_id res chain seq x y z
N MET A 1 15.88 -11.27 -17.60
CA MET A 1 16.10 -11.16 -16.15
C MET A 1 17.50 -11.66 -15.85
N GLY A 2 18.31 -10.87 -15.14
CA GLY A 2 19.77 -11.07 -15.02
C GLY A 2 20.17 -12.46 -14.52
N TYR A 3 20.63 -13.29 -15.43
CA TYR A 3 21.00 -14.70 -15.16
C TYR A 3 22.21 -14.85 -14.22
N TRP A 4 22.90 -13.74 -13.88
CA TRP A 4 24.17 -13.75 -13.14
C TRP A 4 24.11 -13.14 -11.73
N SER A 5 23.27 -12.13 -11.47
CA SER A 5 23.22 -11.46 -10.14
C SER A 5 22.64 -12.35 -9.04
N ASP A 6 21.80 -13.32 -9.40
CA ASP A 6 21.08 -14.15 -8.43
C ASP A 6 21.63 -15.58 -8.39
N ARG A 7 22.52 -15.91 -9.33
CA ARG A 7 23.11 -17.25 -9.45
C ARG A 7 23.98 -17.61 -8.25
N HIS A 8 24.75 -16.66 -7.71
CA HIS A 8 25.57 -16.90 -6.52
C HIS A 8 24.68 -17.00 -5.28
N ILE A 9 23.60 -16.21 -5.18
CA ILE A 9 22.60 -16.33 -4.10
C ILE A 9 21.94 -17.71 -4.13
N ASP A 10 21.57 -18.21 -5.30
CA ASP A 10 21.01 -19.55 -5.47
C ASP A 10 22.03 -20.66 -5.16
N GLN A 11 23.31 -20.46 -5.47
CA GLN A 11 24.38 -21.38 -5.07
C GLN A 11 24.55 -21.43 -3.54
N GLU A 12 24.47 -20.29 -2.88
CA GLU A 12 24.52 -20.20 -1.42
C GLU A 12 23.29 -20.84 -0.77
N ARG A 13 22.09 -20.66 -1.35
CA ARG A 13 20.86 -21.33 -0.87
C ARG A 13 20.92 -22.85 -1.01
N LYS A 14 21.56 -23.35 -2.05
CA LYS A 14 21.74 -24.79 -2.33
C LYS A 14 23.00 -25.36 -1.69
N PHE A 15 23.74 -24.56 -0.91
CA PHE A 15 24.96 -24.98 -0.27
C PHE A 15 24.71 -26.07 0.77
N ASN A 16 25.50 -27.14 0.72
CA ASN A 16 25.47 -28.22 1.70
C ASN A 16 26.87 -28.43 2.26
N LEU A 17 27.06 -27.99 3.50
CA LEU A 17 28.34 -28.09 4.21
C LEU A 17 28.79 -29.54 4.39
N GLU A 18 27.88 -30.45 4.72
CA GLU A 18 28.24 -31.87 4.90
C GLU A 18 28.71 -32.51 3.60
N ALA A 19 28.06 -32.21 2.47
CA ALA A 19 28.45 -32.72 1.17
C ALA A 19 29.83 -32.20 0.74
N LEU A 20 30.16 -30.96 1.10
CA LEU A 20 31.48 -30.37 0.88
C LEU A 20 32.55 -31.08 1.71
N LEU A 21 32.28 -31.32 3.00
CA LEU A 21 33.22 -31.96 3.92
C LEU A 21 33.47 -33.44 3.61
N LYS A 22 32.46 -34.15 3.09
CA LYS A 22 32.53 -35.57 2.71
C LYS A 22 33.10 -35.82 1.29
N GLY A 23 33.13 -34.81 0.43
CA GLY A 23 33.48 -34.91 -0.99
C GLY A 23 34.87 -34.40 -1.38
N SER A 24 35.82 -34.39 -0.44
CA SER A 24 37.12 -33.68 -0.51
C SER A 24 38.02 -34.02 -1.71
N GLU A 25 37.74 -35.08 -2.48
CA GLU A 25 38.56 -35.51 -3.60
C GLU A 25 38.05 -35.09 -5.00
N LYS A 26 36.83 -34.54 -5.17
CA LYS A 26 36.25 -34.35 -6.53
C LYS A 26 35.58 -33.01 -6.86
N LYS A 27 35.51 -32.04 -5.93
CA LYS A 27 35.09 -30.67 -6.26
C LYS A 27 36.06 -29.67 -5.65
N ASP A 28 36.46 -28.66 -6.43
CA ASP A 28 37.22 -27.52 -5.92
C ASP A 28 36.35 -26.77 -4.90
N GLY A 29 36.51 -27.11 -3.62
CA GLY A 29 35.72 -26.55 -2.53
C GLY A 29 35.85 -25.03 -2.43
N ARG A 30 36.94 -24.45 -2.97
CA ARG A 30 37.13 -23.00 -3.05
C ARG A 30 36.11 -22.35 -3.97
N ALA A 31 35.78 -22.99 -5.09
CA ALA A 31 34.78 -22.48 -6.02
C ALA A 31 33.37 -22.44 -5.40
N VAL A 32 33.06 -23.39 -4.50
CA VAL A 32 31.77 -23.44 -3.79
C VAL A 32 31.68 -22.36 -2.69
N LEU A 33 32.81 -22.00 -2.08
CA LEU A 33 32.88 -20.99 -1.02
C LEU A 33 33.08 -19.55 -1.55
N ALA A 34 33.45 -19.38 -2.81
CA ALA A 34 33.73 -18.07 -3.41
C ALA A 34 32.56 -17.07 -3.30
N PRO A 35 31.28 -17.46 -3.49
CA PRO A 35 30.13 -16.57 -3.24
C PRO A 35 30.10 -16.00 -1.81
N PHE A 36 30.26 -16.85 -0.80
CA PHE A 36 30.23 -16.43 0.61
C PHE A 36 31.37 -15.47 0.94
N LEU A 37 32.57 -15.70 0.39
CA LEU A 37 33.70 -14.81 0.57
C LEU A 37 33.46 -13.46 -0.10
N ARG A 38 32.92 -13.46 -1.33
CA ARG A 38 32.52 -12.24 -2.05
C ARG A 38 31.54 -11.43 -1.20
N ASP A 39 30.45 -12.04 -0.77
CA ASP A 39 29.38 -11.35 -0.04
C ASP A 39 29.86 -10.84 1.33
N SER A 40 30.76 -11.59 2.00
CA SER A 40 31.39 -11.14 3.25
C SER A 40 32.28 -9.91 3.04
N LEU A 41 33.12 -9.91 2.01
CA LEU A 41 34.01 -8.79 1.71
C LEU A 41 33.22 -7.55 1.27
N ILE A 42 32.21 -7.72 0.42
CA ILE A 42 31.31 -6.63 0.02
C ILE A 42 30.57 -6.09 1.25
N GLY A 43 30.06 -6.96 2.12
CA GLY A 43 29.40 -6.58 3.36
C GLY A 43 30.26 -5.69 4.25
N LEU A 44 31.55 -5.99 4.40
CA LEU A 44 32.48 -5.13 5.15
C LEU A 44 32.63 -3.74 4.54
N VAL A 45 32.70 -3.65 3.20
CA VAL A 45 32.79 -2.36 2.50
C VAL A 45 31.50 -1.55 2.68
N TYR A 46 30.35 -2.22 2.60
CA TYR A 46 29.05 -1.60 2.86
C TYR A 46 28.95 -1.09 4.30
N CYS A 47 29.34 -1.90 5.30
CA CYS A 47 29.35 -1.48 6.70
C CYS A 47 30.26 -0.28 6.96
N TYR A 48 31.40 -0.19 6.26
CA TYR A 48 32.30 0.96 6.38
C TYR A 48 31.70 2.26 5.84
N TYR A 49 30.96 2.18 4.73
CA TYR A 49 30.34 3.34 4.08
C TYR A 49 28.88 3.57 4.46
N ALA A 50 28.33 2.75 5.36
CA ALA A 50 26.97 2.88 5.84
C ALA A 50 26.78 4.23 6.54
N PRO A 51 25.75 5.02 6.16
CA PRO A 51 25.39 6.21 6.91
C PRO A 51 25.11 5.89 8.39
N ALA A 52 25.35 6.86 9.28
CA ALA A 52 24.99 6.69 10.69
C ALA A 52 23.47 6.45 10.81
N GLY A 53 23.09 5.36 11.49
CA GLY A 53 21.69 4.97 11.66
C GLY A 53 21.10 4.18 10.49
N ALA A 54 21.89 3.84 9.46
CA ALA A 54 21.49 3.02 8.32
C ALA A 54 20.72 1.75 8.76
N GLN A 55 19.54 1.55 8.19
CA GLN A 55 18.68 0.41 8.51
C GLN A 55 18.57 -0.58 7.35
N VAL A 56 18.83 -0.18 6.11
CA VAL A 56 18.71 -1.08 4.94
C VAL A 56 19.62 -2.29 5.08
N LEU A 57 20.83 -2.10 5.64
CA LEU A 57 21.81 -3.17 5.85
C LEU A 57 21.44 -4.10 7.00
N LEU A 58 20.70 -3.60 7.99
CA LEU A 58 20.27 -4.37 9.16
C LEU A 58 19.00 -5.17 8.89
N THR A 59 18.12 -4.62 8.05
CA THR A 59 16.78 -5.16 7.80
C THR A 59 16.70 -5.99 6.52
N ASN A 60 17.56 -5.73 5.53
CA ASN A 60 17.56 -6.44 4.25
C ASN A 60 18.94 -7.03 3.94
N SER A 61 19.16 -8.25 4.40
CA SER A 61 20.41 -8.99 4.12
C SER A 61 20.63 -9.31 2.63
N LEU A 62 19.57 -9.28 1.81
CA LEU A 62 19.68 -9.51 0.36
C LEU A 62 20.15 -8.24 -0.38
N PHE A 63 20.02 -7.05 0.21
CA PHE A 63 20.39 -5.79 -0.43
C PHE A 63 21.88 -5.76 -0.82
N VAL A 64 22.74 -6.22 0.08
CA VAL A 64 24.19 -6.33 -0.16
C VAL A 64 24.50 -7.46 -1.13
N ARG A 65 23.88 -8.63 -0.91
CA ARG A 65 24.17 -9.87 -1.66
C ARG A 65 23.77 -9.74 -3.13
N SER A 66 22.72 -8.98 -3.41
CA SER A 66 22.18 -8.74 -4.75
C SER A 66 22.89 -7.63 -5.53
N HIS A 67 23.98 -7.04 -5.02
CA HIS A 67 24.76 -6.05 -5.80
C HIS A 67 25.22 -6.66 -7.13
N ASP A 68 24.74 -6.08 -8.22
CA ASP A 68 25.03 -6.49 -9.58
C ASP A 68 26.14 -5.61 -10.20
N PHE A 69 27.37 -6.11 -10.21
CA PHE A 69 28.53 -5.39 -10.76
C PHE A 69 28.60 -5.40 -12.30
N VAL A 70 27.82 -6.26 -12.95
CA VAL A 70 27.89 -6.48 -14.40
C VAL A 70 26.84 -5.63 -15.12
N GLY A 71 25.68 -5.42 -14.48
CA GLY A 71 24.56 -4.66 -15.02
C GLY A 71 23.65 -5.50 -15.92
N PRO A 72 22.62 -4.89 -16.54
CA PRO A 72 21.63 -5.61 -17.34
C PRO A 72 22.21 -6.26 -18.61
N GLU A 73 21.72 -7.45 -18.96
CA GLU A 73 22.11 -8.20 -20.15
C GLU A 73 21.94 -7.36 -21.43
N GLY A 74 22.96 -7.38 -22.30
CA GLY A 74 22.96 -6.66 -23.58
C GLY A 74 23.56 -5.26 -23.53
N SER A 75 23.91 -4.75 -22.34
CA SER A 75 24.71 -3.54 -22.19
C SER A 75 26.21 -3.91 -22.11
N PRO A 76 27.13 -3.25 -22.84
CA PRO A 76 28.55 -3.44 -22.63
C PRO A 76 28.88 -3.19 -21.16
N ALA A 77 29.62 -4.09 -20.52
CA ALA A 77 29.98 -3.98 -19.11
C ALA A 77 30.81 -2.70 -18.87
N TYR A 78 30.15 -1.62 -18.49
CA TYR A 78 30.82 -0.42 -18.04
C TYR A 78 30.98 -0.51 -16.53
N TRP A 79 32.22 -0.36 -16.06
CA TRP A 79 32.52 0.01 -14.68
C TRP A 79 31.91 1.38 -14.40
N HIS A 80 30.60 1.43 -14.18
CA HIS A 80 29.86 2.65 -13.91
C HIS A 80 29.78 2.90 -12.40
N THR A 81 29.42 4.13 -12.06
CA THR A 81 29.18 4.58 -10.69
C THR A 81 28.11 3.70 -10.02
N THR A 82 28.26 3.40 -8.73
CA THR A 82 27.25 2.65 -7.98
C THR A 82 25.91 3.39 -8.05
N GLU A 83 24.85 2.71 -8.47
CA GLU A 83 23.51 3.28 -8.59
C GLU A 83 22.46 2.34 -8.00
N VAL A 84 21.42 2.92 -7.41
CA VAL A 84 20.24 2.18 -6.94
C VAL A 84 19.40 1.81 -8.16
N ALA A 85 19.19 0.52 -8.37
CA ALA A 85 18.43 -0.01 -9.49
C ALA A 85 17.33 -0.97 -9.03
N GLY A 86 16.32 -1.17 -9.87
CA GLY A 86 15.23 -2.09 -9.57
C GLY A 86 14.35 -1.65 -8.41
N SER A 87 14.32 -0.35 -8.07
CA SER A 87 13.30 0.21 -7.18
C SER A 87 11.91 -0.20 -7.67
N GLY A 88 11.15 -0.97 -6.90
CA GLY A 88 9.93 -1.61 -7.43
C GLY A 88 9.88 -3.12 -7.34
N TRP A 89 11.04 -3.76 -7.46
CA TRP A 89 11.09 -5.12 -7.97
C TRP A 89 11.02 -6.18 -6.86
N PRO A 90 10.20 -7.25 -7.02
CA PRO A 90 10.02 -8.29 -6.01
C PRO A 90 11.30 -9.04 -5.63
N GLY A 91 12.24 -9.18 -6.57
CA GLY A 91 13.39 -10.07 -6.42
C GLY A 91 14.32 -9.73 -5.25
N ASN A 92 14.36 -8.48 -4.78
CA ASN A 92 15.36 -8.03 -3.78
C ASN A 92 14.78 -7.14 -2.66
N ALA A 93 13.51 -7.36 -2.29
CA ALA A 93 12.79 -6.53 -1.31
C ALA A 93 12.86 -5.03 -1.68
N GLY A 94 12.54 -4.76 -2.96
CA GLY A 94 12.30 -3.42 -3.44
C GLY A 94 13.44 -2.71 -4.13
N GLY A 95 14.65 -3.27 -4.26
CA GLY A 95 15.73 -2.72 -5.09
C GLY A 95 17.10 -3.36 -4.81
N ARG A 96 18.10 -3.05 -5.63
CA ARG A 96 19.50 -3.50 -5.49
C ARG A 96 20.49 -2.42 -5.92
N LEU A 97 21.77 -2.56 -5.59
CA LEU A 97 22.81 -1.74 -6.20
C LEU A 97 23.32 -2.37 -7.50
N THR A 98 23.63 -1.52 -8.46
CA THR A 98 24.28 -1.89 -9.72
C THR A 98 25.54 -1.09 -9.94
N GLY A 99 26.46 -1.62 -10.73
CA GLY A 99 27.72 -0.96 -11.07
C GLY A 99 28.84 -1.28 -10.09
N SER A 100 29.93 -0.51 -10.16
CA SER A 100 31.12 -0.68 -9.33
C SER A 100 30.87 -0.34 -7.85
N LEU A 101 31.92 -0.22 -7.04
CA LEU A 101 31.86 0.32 -5.67
C LEU A 101 32.14 1.84 -5.64
N VAL A 102 32.39 2.46 -6.80
CA VAL A 102 32.64 3.89 -6.91
C VAL A 102 31.36 4.64 -6.54
N ALA A 103 31.46 5.62 -5.64
CA ALA A 103 30.32 6.36 -5.09
C ALA A 103 29.31 5.50 -4.29
N LEU A 104 29.70 4.31 -3.83
CA LEU A 104 28.89 3.51 -2.90
C LEU A 104 28.31 4.32 -1.73
N PRO A 105 29.04 5.26 -1.07
CA PRO A 105 28.46 6.06 0.01
C PRO A 105 27.25 6.88 -0.42
N TYR A 106 27.28 7.41 -1.64
CA TYR A 106 26.18 8.22 -2.19
C TYR A 106 24.99 7.34 -2.56
N ALA A 107 25.24 6.17 -3.17
CA ALA A 107 24.19 5.21 -3.46
C ALA A 107 23.53 4.65 -2.19
N LEU A 108 24.32 4.36 -1.15
CA LEU A 108 23.81 3.98 0.17
C LEU A 108 23.00 5.10 0.80
N ALA A 109 23.49 6.34 0.78
CA ALA A 109 22.73 7.48 1.28
C ALA A 109 21.41 7.68 0.51
N GLN A 110 21.41 7.48 -0.81
CA GLN A 110 20.19 7.56 -1.63
C GLN A 110 19.18 6.45 -1.32
N ALA A 111 19.67 5.22 -1.08
CA ALA A 111 18.82 4.10 -0.66
C ALA A 111 18.23 4.36 0.74
N GLU A 112 19.06 4.80 1.70
CA GLU A 112 18.68 5.10 3.08
C GLU A 112 17.76 6.33 3.21
N GLN A 113 17.95 7.36 2.39
CA GLN A 113 17.11 8.57 2.43
C GLN A 113 15.63 8.27 2.29
N ASN A 114 15.29 7.28 1.47
CA ASN A 114 13.92 6.84 1.22
C ASN A 114 13.56 5.57 1.99
N PHE A 115 14.50 5.07 2.81
CA PHE A 115 14.29 3.91 3.66
C PHE A 115 13.59 4.36 4.94
N LEU A 116 12.32 4.02 5.07
CA LEU A 116 11.61 4.20 6.33
C LEU A 116 11.95 3.00 7.21
N THR A 117 12.50 3.22 8.41
CA THR A 117 12.71 2.17 9.42
C THR A 117 11.35 1.55 9.76
N PRO A 118 11.00 0.40 9.18
CA PRO A 118 9.63 -0.03 9.28
C PRO A 118 9.50 -0.96 10.47
N ARG A 119 8.29 -1.09 11.03
CA ARG A 119 8.04 -2.18 11.99
C ARG A 119 8.13 -3.57 11.32
N ARG A 120 8.13 -3.63 9.98
CA ARG A 120 8.13 -4.85 9.14
C ARG A 120 8.84 -4.57 7.81
N GLU A 121 9.55 -5.53 7.19
CA GLU A 121 10.32 -5.29 5.94
C GLU A 121 9.52 -4.54 4.85
N GLN A 122 10.15 -3.54 4.23
CA GLN A 122 9.52 -2.64 3.26
C GLN A 122 10.35 -2.57 1.97
N ALA A 123 9.68 -2.64 0.82
CA ALA A 123 10.32 -2.39 -0.48
C ALA A 123 10.66 -0.89 -0.68
N LEU A 124 11.78 -0.55 -1.36
CA LEU A 124 12.20 0.85 -1.69
C LEU A 124 11.21 1.63 -2.59
N ILE A 125 10.02 1.09 -2.86
CA ILE A 125 8.92 1.70 -3.62
C ILE A 125 8.24 2.87 -2.91
N TRP A 126 8.50 3.03 -1.62
CA TRP A 126 7.91 4.07 -0.79
C TRP A 126 8.37 5.48 -1.17
N ALA A 127 9.48 5.61 -1.90
CA ALA A 127 9.98 6.91 -2.37
C ALA A 127 8.96 7.68 -3.22
N ASP A 128 8.08 6.99 -3.95
CA ASP A 128 7.05 7.66 -4.77
C ASP A 128 5.65 7.58 -4.15
N LEU A 129 5.33 6.47 -3.48
CA LEU A 129 3.99 6.20 -2.95
C LEU A 129 3.73 6.90 -1.61
N VAL A 130 4.70 6.92 -0.69
CA VAL A 130 4.52 7.58 0.62
C VAL A 130 4.36 9.08 0.50
N PRO A 131 5.16 9.80 -0.32
CA PRO A 131 4.95 11.23 -0.52
C PRO A 131 3.55 11.54 -1.02
N GLN A 132 2.98 10.73 -1.92
CA GLN A 132 1.61 10.92 -2.36
C GLN A 132 0.63 10.70 -1.20
N ILE A 133 0.76 9.63 -0.43
CA ILE A 133 -0.12 9.36 0.72
C ILE A 133 -0.05 10.47 1.79
N ILE A 134 1.14 11.01 2.05
CA ILE A 134 1.34 12.15 2.96
C ILE A 134 0.74 13.43 2.36
N MET A 135 1.01 13.69 1.09
CA MET A 135 0.49 14.86 0.38
C MET A 135 -1.04 14.85 0.36
N ASP A 136 -1.65 13.70 0.10
CA ASP A 136 -3.09 13.52 0.06
C ASP A 136 -3.74 13.99 1.37
N VAL A 137 -3.20 13.58 2.52
CA VAL A 137 -3.71 13.95 3.85
C VAL A 137 -3.41 15.40 4.22
N THR A 138 -2.33 15.98 3.71
CA THR A 138 -1.90 17.34 4.08
C THR A 138 -2.50 18.43 3.19
N VAL A 139 -2.71 18.16 1.91
CA VAL A 139 -3.33 19.10 0.95
C VAL A 139 -4.83 19.21 1.22
N THR A 140 -5.51 18.09 1.51
CA THR A 140 -6.89 18.12 2.01
C THR A 140 -6.89 18.48 3.49
N ARG A 141 -6.77 19.77 3.80
CA ARG A 141 -6.90 20.25 5.18
C ARG A 141 -8.26 19.82 5.72
N TRP A 142 -8.31 19.15 6.88
CA TRP A 142 -9.54 18.57 7.43
C TRP A 142 -10.47 19.62 8.06
N ARG A 143 -9.97 20.86 8.20
CA ARG A 143 -10.78 22.03 8.60
C ARG A 143 -11.94 22.27 7.66
N GLY A 144 -13.14 22.32 8.22
CA GLY A 144 -14.36 22.65 7.50
C GLY A 144 -15.08 21.46 6.89
N ILE A 145 -14.62 20.23 7.17
CA ILE A 145 -15.42 19.02 6.93
C ILE A 145 -16.60 19.03 7.91
N THR A 146 -17.81 18.77 7.41
CA THR A 146 -19.02 18.74 8.25
C THR A 146 -19.30 17.33 8.79
N PRO A 147 -20.00 17.20 9.93
CA PRO A 147 -20.47 15.90 10.41
C PRO A 147 -21.33 15.15 9.38
N ASP A 148 -22.12 15.87 8.59
CA ASP A 148 -22.94 15.30 7.53
C ASP A 148 -22.07 14.75 6.39
N GLN A 149 -20.97 15.42 6.03
CA GLN A 149 -20.03 14.91 5.04
C GLN A 149 -19.33 13.62 5.52
N LEU A 150 -18.92 13.55 6.80
CA LEU A 150 -18.36 12.32 7.38
C LEU A 150 -19.36 11.17 7.33
N ARG A 151 -20.58 11.43 7.82
CA ARG A 151 -21.66 10.44 7.82
C ARG A 151 -21.98 9.97 6.41
N TRP A 152 -22.08 10.90 5.45
CA TRP A 152 -22.33 10.59 4.05
C TRP A 152 -21.31 9.59 3.50
N VAL A 153 -20.00 9.90 3.64
CA VAL A 153 -18.94 9.01 3.16
C VAL A 153 -18.94 7.66 3.87
N ALA A 154 -19.10 7.65 5.19
CA ALA A 154 -19.16 6.41 5.97
C ALA A 154 -20.30 5.50 5.52
N LEU A 155 -21.49 6.06 5.29
CA LEU A 155 -22.64 5.31 4.79
C LEU A 155 -22.39 4.74 3.39
N HIS A 156 -21.74 5.49 2.49
CA HIS A 156 -21.42 5.00 1.14
C HIS A 156 -20.41 3.86 1.17
N ILE A 157 -19.35 3.97 1.98
CA ILE A 157 -18.38 2.87 2.13
C ILE A 157 -19.05 1.63 2.73
N GLN A 158 -19.89 1.80 3.76
CA GLN A 158 -20.64 0.70 4.35
C GLN A 158 -21.61 0.08 3.33
N ARG A 159 -22.29 0.90 2.53
CA ARG A 159 -23.19 0.45 1.47
C ARG A 159 -22.44 -0.35 0.41
N GLY A 160 -21.25 0.09 0.00
CA GLY A 160 -20.39 -0.66 -0.92
C GLY A 160 -20.03 -2.04 -0.38
N ARG A 161 -19.67 -2.14 0.91
CA ARG A 161 -19.42 -3.43 1.58
C ARG A 161 -20.66 -4.31 1.64
N ASN A 162 -21.82 -3.73 1.93
CA ASN A 162 -23.09 -4.47 1.98
C ASN A 162 -23.51 -4.98 0.59
N LEU A 163 -23.25 -4.22 -0.48
CA LEU A 163 -23.48 -4.67 -1.86
C LEU A 163 -22.58 -5.87 -2.22
N LEU A 164 -21.31 -5.86 -1.81
CA LEU A 164 -20.43 -7.03 -1.98
C LEU A 164 -20.91 -8.24 -1.15
N ALA A 165 -21.41 -8.00 0.07
CA ALA A 165 -21.99 -9.06 0.88
C ALA A 165 -23.26 -9.63 0.23
N ALA A 166 -24.10 -8.78 -0.36
CA ALA A 166 -25.27 -9.21 -1.12
C ALA A 166 -24.87 -10.01 -2.38
N ALA A 167 -23.83 -9.59 -3.09
CA ALA A 167 -23.27 -10.32 -4.22
C ALA A 167 -22.79 -11.73 -3.84
N ALA A 168 -22.27 -11.93 -2.63
CA ALA A 168 -21.89 -13.26 -2.14
C ALA A 168 -23.08 -14.18 -1.83
N LEU A 169 -24.28 -13.62 -1.67
CA LEU A 169 -25.47 -14.35 -1.21
C LEU A 169 -26.55 -14.49 -2.30
N ASP A 170 -26.58 -13.61 -3.29
CA ASP A 170 -27.57 -13.58 -4.37
C ASP A 170 -26.91 -13.42 -5.74
N SER A 171 -27.05 -14.44 -6.59
CA SER A 171 -26.55 -14.47 -7.97
C SER A 171 -27.01 -13.28 -8.84
N LYS A 172 -28.20 -12.73 -8.59
CA LYS A 172 -28.68 -11.55 -9.34
C LYS A 172 -27.93 -10.30 -8.89
N ALA A 173 -27.81 -10.10 -7.58
CA ALA A 173 -27.02 -9.02 -7.02
C ALA A 173 -25.54 -9.14 -7.43
N GLU A 174 -25.01 -10.36 -7.50
CA GLU A 174 -23.65 -10.63 -7.96
C GLU A 174 -23.40 -10.08 -9.35
N ALA A 175 -24.25 -10.41 -10.33
CA ALA A 175 -24.09 -9.94 -11.71
C ALA A 175 -24.08 -8.41 -11.80
N ASP A 176 -25.03 -7.74 -11.11
CA ASP A 176 -25.14 -6.28 -11.13
C ASP A 176 -23.94 -5.61 -10.44
N VAL A 177 -23.50 -6.14 -9.30
CA VAL A 177 -22.36 -5.60 -8.53
C VAL A 177 -21.04 -5.83 -9.26
N MET A 178 -20.82 -7.00 -9.86
CA MET A 178 -19.60 -7.28 -10.63
C MET A 178 -19.51 -6.43 -11.90
N ASP A 179 -20.64 -6.13 -12.57
CA ASP A 179 -20.66 -5.21 -13.71
C ASP A 179 -20.30 -3.77 -13.30
N ALA A 180 -20.82 -3.29 -12.16
CA ALA A 180 -20.45 -1.99 -11.63
C ALA A 180 -18.96 -1.93 -11.22
N LEU A 181 -18.48 -2.99 -10.55
CA LEU A 181 -17.08 -3.13 -10.14
C LEU A 181 -16.15 -3.14 -11.37
N GLY A 182 -16.53 -3.83 -12.46
CA GLY A 182 -15.75 -3.86 -13.71
C GLY A 182 -15.56 -2.51 -14.39
N ARG A 183 -16.28 -1.46 -14.01
CA ARG A 183 -16.03 -0.10 -14.50
C ARG A 183 -14.86 0.59 -13.80
N THR A 184 -14.63 0.25 -12.54
CA THR A 184 -13.67 0.94 -11.65
C THR A 184 -12.48 0.07 -11.24
N VAL A 185 -12.47 -1.23 -11.58
CA VAL A 185 -11.29 -2.10 -11.44
C VAL A 185 -11.02 -2.92 -12.70
N THR A 186 -9.84 -3.56 -12.76
CA THR A 186 -9.42 -4.42 -13.87
C THR A 186 -10.23 -5.73 -13.88
N PRO A 187 -10.42 -6.36 -15.07
CA PRO A 187 -11.12 -7.64 -15.17
C PRO A 187 -10.54 -8.73 -14.26
N GLU A 188 -9.21 -8.84 -14.20
CA GLU A 188 -8.53 -9.80 -13.32
C GLU A 188 -8.90 -9.60 -11.85
N ASN A 189 -9.02 -8.35 -11.39
CA ASN A 189 -9.42 -8.07 -10.01
C ASN A 189 -10.91 -8.36 -9.77
N VAL A 190 -11.78 -8.15 -10.77
CA VAL A 190 -13.19 -8.56 -10.68
C VAL A 190 -13.29 -10.07 -10.49
N ASP A 191 -12.57 -10.84 -11.31
CA ASP A 191 -12.58 -12.30 -11.23
C ASP A 191 -12.01 -12.79 -9.88
N ARG A 192 -10.89 -12.21 -9.42
CA ARG A 192 -10.33 -12.51 -8.09
C ARG A 192 -11.31 -12.22 -6.95
N VAL A 193 -12.04 -11.10 -7.01
CA VAL A 193 -13.05 -10.77 -6.00
C VAL A 193 -14.20 -11.78 -6.07
N ARG A 194 -14.69 -12.10 -7.27
CA ARG A 194 -15.73 -13.11 -7.47
C ARG A 194 -15.35 -14.46 -6.87
N ASP A 195 -14.18 -14.99 -7.24
CA ASP A 195 -13.67 -16.27 -6.74
C ASP A 195 -13.61 -16.28 -5.20
N ARG A 196 -13.19 -15.16 -4.59
CA ARG A 196 -13.12 -15.02 -3.12
C ARG A 196 -14.51 -15.02 -2.49
N LEU A 197 -15.48 -14.30 -3.07
CA LEU A 197 -16.86 -14.32 -2.58
C LEU A 197 -17.48 -15.71 -2.70
N GLU A 198 -17.27 -16.41 -3.83
CA GLU A 198 -17.73 -17.79 -4.03
C GLU A 198 -17.11 -18.77 -3.03
N SER A 199 -15.84 -18.57 -2.67
CA SER A 199 -15.16 -19.38 -1.66
C SER A 199 -15.55 -19.06 -0.21
N GLY A 200 -16.41 -18.06 0.02
CA GLY A 200 -16.82 -17.60 1.35
C GLY A 200 -15.76 -16.73 2.06
N ASP A 201 -14.71 -16.32 1.37
CA ASP A 201 -13.60 -15.50 1.89
C ASP A 201 -13.88 -14.00 1.72
N PHE A 202 -14.96 -13.54 2.36
CA PHE A 202 -15.40 -12.14 2.27
C PHE A 202 -14.35 -11.14 2.78
N VAL A 203 -13.61 -11.50 3.82
CA VAL A 203 -12.58 -10.63 4.42
C VAL A 203 -11.48 -10.34 3.41
N GLN A 204 -10.98 -11.36 2.70
CA GLN A 204 -9.96 -11.15 1.68
C GLN A 204 -10.52 -10.52 0.40
N ALA A 205 -11.80 -10.72 0.08
CA ALA A 205 -12.45 -10.05 -1.04
C ALA A 205 -12.49 -8.53 -0.81
N VAL A 206 -12.95 -8.08 0.35
CA VAL A 206 -13.02 -6.64 0.70
C VAL A 206 -11.62 -6.04 0.87
N ALA A 207 -10.66 -6.80 1.39
CA ALA A 207 -9.28 -6.33 1.54
C ALA A 207 -8.56 -6.01 0.22
N GLN A 208 -9.15 -6.39 -0.92
CA GLN A 208 -8.65 -6.10 -2.27
C GLN A 208 -9.38 -4.94 -2.96
N ILE A 209 -10.28 -4.23 -2.28
CA ILE A 209 -11.10 -3.19 -2.89
C ILE A 209 -10.78 -1.83 -2.25
N PRO A 210 -10.30 -0.85 -3.04
CA PRO A 210 -10.02 0.49 -2.53
C PRO A 210 -11.28 1.18 -1.99
N PRO A 211 -11.15 2.06 -0.98
CA PRO A 211 -12.29 2.81 -0.41
C PRO A 211 -13.05 3.65 -1.45
N SER A 212 -12.34 4.22 -2.43
CA SER A 212 -12.94 4.96 -3.54
C SER A 212 -13.82 4.08 -4.43
N VAL A 213 -13.43 2.83 -4.64
CA VAL A 213 -14.21 1.85 -5.40
C VAL A 213 -15.47 1.48 -4.63
N LEU A 214 -15.36 1.23 -3.32
CA LEU A 214 -16.54 0.99 -2.45
C LEU A 214 -17.51 2.18 -2.48
N TYR A 215 -16.98 3.40 -2.44
CA TYR A 215 -17.79 4.61 -2.57
C TYR A 215 -18.46 4.69 -3.95
N ALA A 216 -17.72 4.45 -5.03
CA ALA A 216 -18.22 4.52 -6.41
C ALA A 216 -19.34 3.52 -6.69
N ILE A 217 -19.21 2.26 -6.24
CA ILE A 217 -20.27 1.26 -6.42
C ILE A 217 -21.51 1.61 -5.59
N ALA A 218 -21.35 2.23 -4.43
CA ALA A 218 -22.48 2.68 -3.62
C ALA A 218 -23.24 3.86 -4.24
N ASP A 219 -22.53 4.73 -4.96
CA ASP A 219 -23.10 5.88 -5.69
C ASP A 219 -23.67 5.49 -7.08
N ASP A 220 -23.46 4.25 -7.55
CA ASP A 220 -24.01 3.78 -8.82
C ASP A 220 -25.54 3.72 -8.76
N SER A 221 -26.19 4.61 -9.51
CA SER A 221 -27.64 4.66 -9.69
C SER A 221 -28.30 3.32 -10.07
N ARG A 222 -27.58 2.42 -10.76
CA ARG A 222 -28.07 1.09 -11.15
C ARG A 222 -28.22 0.16 -9.95
N LEU A 223 -27.38 0.34 -8.93
CA LEU A 223 -27.36 -0.46 -7.71
C LEU A 223 -28.25 0.10 -6.60
N LYS A 224 -28.90 1.25 -6.83
CA LYS A 224 -29.75 1.93 -5.85
C LYS A 224 -30.81 1.03 -5.22
N ASN A 225 -31.41 0.14 -6.02
CA ASN A 225 -32.50 -0.75 -5.58
C ASN A 225 -32.03 -2.20 -5.31
N VAL A 226 -30.74 -2.50 -5.49
CA VAL A 226 -30.19 -3.85 -5.30
C VAL A 226 -29.98 -4.08 -3.81
N SER A 227 -30.62 -5.09 -3.21
CA SER A 227 -30.48 -5.42 -1.77
C SER A 227 -30.56 -4.19 -0.84
N PRO A 228 -31.71 -3.51 -0.71
CA PRO A 228 -31.86 -2.34 0.17
C PRO A 228 -31.48 -2.65 1.62
N ASP A 229 -30.70 -1.77 2.23
CA ASP A 229 -30.21 -1.89 3.60
C ASP A 229 -30.41 -0.58 4.39
N VAL A 230 -30.08 -0.59 5.68
CA VAL A 230 -30.18 0.60 6.53
C VAL A 230 -29.34 1.76 6.00
N ALA A 231 -28.16 1.47 5.44
CA ALA A 231 -27.27 2.50 4.90
C ALA A 231 -27.90 3.21 3.69
N SER A 232 -28.50 2.46 2.76
CA SER A 232 -29.18 2.99 1.57
C SER A 232 -30.38 3.86 1.93
N LEU A 233 -31.13 3.50 2.98
CA LEU A 233 -32.24 4.32 3.48
C LEU A 233 -31.74 5.64 4.05
N GLN A 234 -30.66 5.62 4.83
CA GLN A 234 -30.08 6.85 5.40
C GLN A 234 -29.44 7.74 4.33
N ILE A 235 -28.78 7.15 3.32
CA ILE A 235 -28.26 7.89 2.16
C ILE A 235 -29.41 8.59 1.44
N ALA A 236 -30.52 7.88 1.19
CA ALA A 236 -31.69 8.46 0.53
C ALA A 236 -32.31 9.62 1.33
N ASP A 237 -32.41 9.48 2.65
CA ASP A 237 -32.88 10.55 3.55
C ASP A 237 -31.96 11.78 3.50
N MET A 238 -30.65 11.59 3.60
CA MET A 238 -29.69 12.69 3.51
C MET A 238 -29.70 13.36 2.13
N ALA A 239 -29.84 12.58 1.07
CA ALA A 239 -29.94 13.09 -0.30
C ALA A 239 -31.21 13.94 -0.50
N ALA A 240 -32.32 13.55 0.12
CA ALA A 240 -33.59 14.28 0.04
C ALA A 240 -33.51 15.68 0.68
N GLN A 241 -32.59 15.91 1.61
CA GLN A 241 -32.35 17.21 2.22
C GLN A 241 -31.66 18.22 1.28
N GLN A 242 -31.12 17.76 0.13
CA GLN A 242 -30.52 18.59 -0.91
C GLN A 242 -29.46 19.59 -0.41
N LYS A 243 -28.69 19.19 0.61
CA LYS A 243 -27.64 20.02 1.18
C LYS A 243 -26.49 20.20 0.18
N PRO A 244 -26.04 21.45 -0.11
CA PRO A 244 -25.01 21.70 -1.12
C PRO A 244 -23.65 21.09 -0.77
N GLU A 245 -23.36 20.93 0.52
CA GLU A 245 -22.15 20.28 1.05
C GLU A 245 -22.06 18.78 0.78
N LEU A 246 -23.18 18.13 0.44
CA LEU A 246 -23.25 16.72 0.06
C LEU A 246 -23.22 16.52 -1.46
N SER A 247 -23.10 17.60 -2.24
CA SER A 247 -22.97 17.47 -3.69
C SER A 247 -21.68 16.71 -4.07
N PRO A 248 -21.66 15.98 -5.20
CA PRO A 248 -20.45 15.25 -5.64
C PRO A 248 -19.21 16.15 -5.70
N LYS A 249 -19.37 17.40 -6.14
CA LYS A 249 -18.29 18.40 -6.20
C LYS A 249 -17.79 18.83 -4.81
N ALA A 250 -18.68 18.89 -3.81
CA ALA A 250 -18.30 19.21 -2.45
C ALA A 250 -17.58 18.03 -1.78
N ILE A 251 -18.07 16.81 -1.96
CA ILE A 251 -17.43 15.58 -1.48
C ILE A 251 -16.05 15.40 -2.14
N ALA A 252 -15.93 15.56 -3.46
CA ALA A 252 -14.67 15.48 -4.17
C ALA A 252 -13.68 16.58 -3.73
N LYS A 253 -14.17 17.78 -3.41
CA LYS A 253 -13.32 18.84 -2.84
C LYS A 253 -12.83 18.50 -1.42
N ALA A 254 -13.68 17.89 -0.61
CA ALA A 254 -13.38 17.56 0.79
C ALA A 254 -12.46 16.35 0.93
N PHE A 255 -12.73 15.29 0.16
CA PHE A 255 -12.06 14.00 0.32
C PHE A 255 -11.35 13.52 -0.94
N GLY A 256 -11.48 14.16 -2.09
CA GLY A 256 -10.66 13.84 -3.26
C GLY A 256 -9.20 14.24 -3.08
N THR A 257 -8.35 13.95 -4.05
CA THR A 257 -6.94 14.33 -4.00
C THR A 257 -6.53 14.97 -5.32
N PRO A 258 -5.51 15.84 -5.34
CA PRO A 258 -5.04 16.44 -6.58
C PRO A 258 -4.44 15.38 -7.51
N LYS A 259 -4.71 15.51 -8.81
CA LYS A 259 -4.26 14.57 -9.84
C LYS A 259 -3.42 15.28 -10.92
N PRO A 260 -2.26 15.89 -10.56
CA PRO A 260 -1.48 16.71 -11.50
C PRO A 260 -0.90 15.89 -12.66
N THR A 261 -0.62 14.61 -12.48
CA THR A 261 -0.11 13.74 -13.55
C THR A 261 -1.23 13.33 -14.50
N LEU A 262 -2.42 12.98 -13.97
CA LEU A 262 -3.54 12.51 -14.79
C LEU A 262 -4.34 13.64 -15.45
N THR A 263 -4.50 14.77 -14.76
CA THR A 263 -5.44 15.84 -15.17
C THR A 263 -4.78 17.20 -15.38
N HIS A 264 -3.47 17.32 -15.13
CA HIS A 264 -2.76 18.60 -15.10
C HIS A 264 -3.41 19.64 -14.17
N CYS A 265 -4.10 19.17 -13.13
CA CYS A 265 -4.85 19.99 -12.19
C CYS A 265 -4.48 19.64 -10.75
N TYR A 266 -4.29 20.67 -9.94
CA TYR A 266 -4.03 20.55 -8.50
C TYR A 266 -5.29 20.68 -7.64
N ARG A 267 -6.48 20.72 -8.28
CA ARG A 267 -7.74 20.72 -7.55
C ARG A 267 -8.02 19.29 -7.05
N PRO A 268 -8.44 19.12 -5.78
CA PRO A 268 -8.91 17.82 -5.29
C PRO A 268 -10.12 17.33 -6.09
N ASP A 269 -10.05 16.08 -6.54
CA ASP A 269 -11.12 15.43 -7.30
C ASP A 269 -11.17 13.91 -7.05
N LEU A 270 -12.29 13.28 -7.45
CA LEU A 270 -12.49 11.83 -7.49
C LEU A 270 -12.84 11.44 -8.93
N LEU A 271 -11.98 10.67 -9.59
CA LEU A 271 -12.09 10.36 -11.02
C LEU A 271 -12.73 8.99 -11.30
N TYR A 272 -12.84 8.15 -10.27
CA TYR A 272 -13.29 6.76 -10.31
C TYR A 272 -12.61 5.92 -11.40
N LEU A 273 -11.31 6.16 -11.61
CA LEU A 273 -10.52 5.45 -12.62
C LEU A 273 -10.15 4.04 -12.14
N ARG A 274 -9.98 3.13 -13.11
CA ARG A 274 -9.37 1.83 -12.85
C ARG A 274 -7.97 2.02 -12.28
N THR A 275 -7.65 1.29 -11.20
CA THR A 275 -6.30 1.28 -10.66
C THR A 275 -5.34 0.80 -11.74
N PHE A 276 -4.35 1.63 -12.08
CA PHE A 276 -3.38 1.27 -13.09
C PHE A 276 -2.40 0.25 -12.52
N PRO A 277 -1.88 -0.68 -13.33
CA PRO A 277 -0.88 -1.61 -12.85
C PRO A 277 0.36 -0.84 -12.38
N ALA A 278 0.98 -1.38 -11.35
CA ALA A 278 2.29 -1.00 -10.87
C ALA A 278 3.33 -1.09 -12.00
N LEU A 279 3.73 0.05 -12.56
CA LEU A 279 4.78 0.14 -13.57
C LEU A 279 5.97 0.91 -12.99
N MET A 280 7.20 0.56 -13.38
CA MET A 280 8.42 1.18 -12.82
C MET A 280 8.50 2.70 -13.07
N GLY A 281 9.32 3.39 -12.28
CA GLY A 281 9.65 4.80 -12.45
C GLY A 281 8.44 5.71 -12.21
N TYR A 282 8.23 6.71 -13.07
CA TYR A 282 7.15 7.69 -12.98
C TYR A 282 5.74 7.11 -12.80
N SER A 283 5.54 5.85 -13.18
CA SER A 283 4.24 5.18 -13.14
C SER A 283 3.78 4.80 -11.72
N SER A 284 4.67 4.84 -10.73
CA SER A 284 4.31 4.75 -9.31
C SER A 284 3.42 5.92 -8.87
N ARG A 285 3.63 7.13 -9.43
CA ARG A 285 2.77 8.29 -9.23
C ARG A 285 1.42 8.13 -9.89
N ILE A 286 1.37 7.50 -11.07
CA ILE A 286 0.10 7.18 -11.74
C ILE A 286 -0.68 6.18 -10.89
N LEU A 287 -0.04 5.12 -10.38
CA LEU A 287 -0.68 4.19 -9.44
C LEU A 287 -1.23 4.94 -8.22
N ALA A 288 -0.42 5.80 -7.60
CA ALA A 288 -0.82 6.57 -6.43
C ALA A 288 -1.94 7.59 -6.73
N GLU A 289 -1.94 8.24 -7.89
CA GLU A 289 -3.05 9.08 -8.34
C GLU A 289 -4.30 8.24 -8.69
N THR A 290 -4.16 6.98 -9.08
CA THR A 290 -5.32 6.08 -9.31
C THR A 290 -5.83 5.44 -8.02
N TRP A 291 -5.04 5.52 -6.95
CA TRP A 291 -5.45 5.23 -5.57
C TRP A 291 -6.42 6.28 -5.01
N GLU A 292 -6.97 7.15 -5.86
CA GLU A 292 -8.06 8.11 -5.64
C GLU A 292 -8.01 8.89 -4.33
N SER A 293 -8.30 8.28 -3.19
CA SER A 293 -8.16 8.92 -1.89
C SER A 293 -8.20 7.96 -0.68
N ASN A 294 -7.16 8.04 0.16
CA ASN A 294 -7.21 7.53 1.54
C ASN A 294 -8.15 8.33 2.45
N ASN A 295 -8.49 9.56 2.07
CA ASN A 295 -9.31 10.43 2.92
C ASN A 295 -10.73 9.90 3.09
N LEU A 296 -11.26 9.19 2.09
CA LEU A 296 -12.55 8.48 2.22
C LEU A 296 -12.50 7.42 3.32
N TYR A 297 -11.37 6.70 3.43
CA TYR A 297 -11.16 5.72 4.49
C TYR A 297 -11.11 6.37 5.87
N TYR A 298 -10.31 7.43 6.03
CA TYR A 298 -10.19 8.13 7.31
C TYR A 298 -11.50 8.80 7.73
N ALA A 299 -12.29 9.31 6.77
CA ALA A 299 -13.62 9.85 7.05
C ALA A 299 -14.58 8.78 7.60
N ALA A 300 -14.60 7.59 6.98
CA ALA A 300 -15.40 6.48 7.47
C ALA A 300 -14.94 6.01 8.85
N LEU A 301 -13.62 5.87 9.06
CA LEU A 301 -13.05 5.51 10.36
C LEU A 301 -13.40 6.53 11.45
N ALA A 302 -13.30 7.83 11.15
CA ALA A 302 -13.65 8.87 12.11
C ALA A 302 -15.13 8.81 12.51
N TYR A 303 -16.02 8.57 11.56
CA TYR A 303 -17.44 8.39 11.85
C TYR A 303 -17.69 7.15 12.72
N GLU A 304 -17.06 6.02 12.40
CA GLU A 304 -17.19 4.77 13.15
C GLU A 304 -16.63 4.88 14.58
N ALA A 305 -15.51 5.57 14.76
CA ALA A 305 -14.89 5.83 16.05
C ALA A 305 -15.56 6.97 16.85
N GLY A 306 -16.57 7.65 16.28
CA GLY A 306 -17.26 8.76 16.94
C GLY A 306 -16.39 10.02 17.11
N ILE A 307 -15.35 10.17 16.28
CA ILE A 307 -14.47 11.34 16.28
C ILE A 307 -15.19 12.54 15.66
N ARG A 308 -15.10 13.70 16.31
CA ARG A 308 -15.73 14.93 15.81
C ARG A 308 -14.98 15.44 14.58
N ALA A 309 -15.72 16.04 13.65
CA ALA A 309 -15.14 16.61 12.43
C ALA A 309 -14.07 17.68 12.72
N ASP A 310 -14.24 18.45 13.80
CA ASP A 310 -13.28 19.48 14.24
C ASP A 310 -11.92 18.89 14.66
N ASP A 311 -11.88 17.62 15.08
CA ASP A 311 -10.69 16.97 15.63
C ASP A 311 -9.88 16.20 14.57
N LEU A 312 -10.37 16.13 13.32
CA LEU A 312 -9.74 15.36 12.24
C LEU A 312 -8.33 15.85 11.90
N ASP A 313 -8.07 17.15 12.03
CA ASP A 313 -6.74 17.75 11.83
C ASP A 313 -5.68 17.17 12.79
N ILE A 314 -6.11 16.63 13.93
CA ILE A 314 -5.23 16.02 14.94
C ILE A 314 -5.08 14.53 14.66
N TYR A 315 -6.22 13.83 14.51
CA TYR A 315 -6.24 12.38 14.42
C TYR A 315 -5.76 11.84 13.09
N VAL A 316 -6.18 12.43 11.96
CA VAL A 316 -5.88 11.86 10.65
C VAL A 316 -4.37 11.86 10.32
N PRO A 317 -3.58 12.92 10.64
CA PRO A 317 -2.13 12.85 10.49
C PRO A 317 -1.47 11.75 11.35
N GLU A 318 -1.96 11.51 12.56
CA GLU A 318 -1.48 10.42 13.43
C GLU A 318 -1.79 9.05 12.80
N TRP A 319 -3.03 8.86 12.33
CA TRP A 319 -3.44 7.63 11.65
C TRP A 319 -2.66 7.40 10.37
N ASN A 320 -2.40 8.45 9.59
CA ASN A 320 -1.62 8.34 8.37
C ASN A 320 -0.18 7.94 8.64
N ARG A 321 0.45 8.52 9.67
CA ARG A 321 1.77 8.08 10.12
C ARG A 321 1.75 6.60 10.52
N SER A 322 0.79 6.19 11.33
CA SER A 322 0.63 4.79 11.74
C SER A 322 0.44 3.87 10.53
N ALA A 323 -0.38 4.26 9.56
CA ALA A 323 -0.61 3.48 8.35
C ALA A 323 0.70 3.34 7.55
N ILE A 324 1.49 4.41 7.37
CA ILE A 324 2.77 4.35 6.67
C ILE A 324 3.79 3.45 7.41
N GLU A 325 3.89 3.58 8.73
CA GLU A 325 4.83 2.81 9.55
C GLU A 325 4.53 1.29 9.58
N ASN A 326 3.26 0.92 9.38
CA ASN A 326 2.80 -0.47 9.43
C ASN A 326 2.66 -1.12 8.05
N VAL A 327 2.92 -0.40 6.95
CA VAL A 327 2.80 -1.04 5.63
C VAL A 327 3.87 -2.11 5.48
N PHE A 328 3.43 -3.26 4.98
CA PHE A 328 4.29 -4.40 4.67
C PHE A 328 4.00 -4.87 3.24
N ALA A 329 4.85 -4.42 2.32
CA ALA A 329 4.78 -4.75 0.90
C ALA A 329 6.17 -5.18 0.41
N THR A 330 6.24 -6.33 -0.26
CA THR A 330 7.49 -6.89 -0.79
C THR A 330 7.78 -6.42 -2.21
N HIS A 331 6.79 -5.88 -2.93
CA HIS A 331 6.91 -5.34 -4.29
C HIS A 331 5.79 -4.36 -4.64
N LEU A 332 5.96 -3.60 -5.74
CA LEU A 332 5.00 -2.55 -6.15
C LEU A 332 3.59 -3.09 -6.46
N GLU A 333 3.49 -4.31 -7.01
CA GLU A 333 2.19 -4.92 -7.31
C GLU A 333 1.39 -5.33 -6.06
N ASP A 334 2.02 -5.41 -4.87
CA ASP A 334 1.32 -5.67 -3.61
C ASP A 334 0.77 -4.37 -3.00
N TRP A 335 0.15 -3.54 -3.85
CA TRP A 335 -0.59 -2.38 -3.38
C TRP A 335 -1.68 -2.73 -2.35
N PRO A 336 -2.31 -3.93 -2.32
CA PRO A 336 -3.26 -4.28 -1.26
C PRO A 336 -2.64 -4.23 0.15
N ALA A 337 -1.31 -4.26 0.27
CA ALA A 337 -0.61 -3.96 1.52
C ALA A 337 -1.00 -2.62 2.16
N LEU A 338 -1.33 -1.61 1.34
CA LEU A 338 -1.83 -0.33 1.81
C LEU A 338 -3.15 -0.49 2.55
N ILE A 339 -4.13 -1.21 1.96
CA ILE A 339 -5.42 -1.49 2.60
C ILE A 339 -5.18 -2.27 3.89
N ARG A 340 -4.32 -3.30 3.87
CA ARG A 340 -3.99 -4.07 5.08
C ARG A 340 -3.45 -3.17 6.19
N SER A 341 -2.63 -2.18 5.85
CA SER A 341 -2.09 -1.24 6.83
C SER A 341 -3.14 -0.25 7.36
N LEU A 342 -4.01 0.27 6.48
CA LEU A 342 -5.15 1.10 6.86
C LEU A 342 -6.10 0.35 7.79
N ASN A 343 -6.41 -0.91 7.49
CA ASN A 343 -7.23 -1.81 8.33
C ASN A 343 -6.57 -2.04 9.70
N ALA A 344 -5.29 -2.36 9.73
CA ALA A 344 -4.55 -2.52 10.99
C ALA A 344 -4.58 -1.25 11.85
N THR A 345 -4.53 -0.08 11.22
CA THR A 345 -4.62 1.23 11.90
C THR A 345 -6.03 1.46 12.44
N ALA A 346 -7.07 1.22 11.64
CA ALA A 346 -8.47 1.31 12.08
C ALA A 346 -8.77 0.39 13.26
N GLU A 347 -8.34 -0.86 13.21
CA GLU A 347 -8.51 -1.80 14.32
C GLU A 347 -7.83 -1.31 15.60
N ALA A 348 -6.66 -0.66 15.50
CA ALA A 348 -5.97 -0.12 16.66
C ALA A 348 -6.73 1.07 17.28
N VAL A 349 -7.29 1.94 16.43
CA VAL A 349 -8.12 3.09 16.85
C VAL A 349 -9.38 2.59 17.56
N LEU A 350 -10.17 1.74 16.90
CA LEU A 350 -11.42 1.21 17.44
C LEU A 350 -11.20 0.43 18.74
N ARG A 351 -10.11 -0.35 18.85
CA ARG A 351 -9.74 -1.03 20.10
C ARG A 351 -9.40 -0.05 21.23
N ARG A 352 -8.72 1.06 20.93
CA ARG A 352 -8.36 2.07 21.93
C ARG A 352 -9.61 2.79 22.46
N ASP A 353 -10.55 3.12 21.58
CA ASP A 353 -11.79 3.80 21.97
C ASP A 353 -12.71 2.88 22.76
N ASN A 354 -12.86 1.61 22.36
CA ASN A 354 -13.58 0.61 23.14
C ASN A 354 -13.00 0.42 24.54
N ARG A 355 -11.66 0.46 24.70
CA ARG A 355 -11.01 0.41 26.01
C ARG A 355 -11.26 1.68 26.84
N ARG A 356 -11.24 2.86 26.23
CA ARG A 356 -11.55 4.13 26.92
C ARG A 356 -12.99 4.12 27.44
N ALA A 357 -13.96 3.75 26.60
CA ALA A 357 -15.36 3.63 26.98
C ALA A 357 -15.58 2.61 28.11
N ALA A 358 -14.86 1.48 28.09
CA ALA A 358 -14.92 0.48 29.16
C ALA A 358 -14.39 1.02 30.50
N VAL A 359 -13.28 1.78 30.50
CA VAL A 359 -12.70 2.37 31.72
C VAL A 359 -13.62 3.46 32.31
N GLU A 360 -14.23 4.29 31.47
CA GLU A 360 -15.20 5.31 31.92
C GLU A 360 -16.46 4.68 32.53
N ASN A 361 -16.95 3.58 31.96
CA ASN A 361 -18.11 2.86 32.51
C ASN A 361 -17.80 2.17 33.85
N VAL A 362 -16.60 1.62 34.04
CA VAL A 362 -16.19 1.06 35.34
C VAL A 362 -16.00 2.15 36.40
N GLY A 363 -15.47 3.32 36.01
CA GLY A 363 -15.34 4.48 36.90
C GLY A 363 -16.68 5.06 37.36
N ASN A 364 -17.72 5.00 36.52
CA ASN A 364 -19.07 5.45 36.86
C ASN A 364 -19.87 4.44 37.68
N LEU A 365 -19.54 3.14 37.62
CA LEU A 365 -20.12 2.10 38.48
C LEU A 365 -19.48 2.03 39.88
N ALA A 366 -18.33 2.67 40.07
CA ALA A 366 -17.60 2.76 41.34
C ALA A 366 -17.91 4.06 42.13
N ARG A 367 -18.87 4.86 41.68
CA ARG A 367 -19.49 5.98 42.39
C ARG A 367 -20.94 5.67 42.66
#